data_AF-A0A6B3ELB6-F1
#
_entry.id   AF-A0A6B3ELB6-F1
#
_cell.length_a   1.000
_cell.length_b   1.000
_cell.length_c   1.000
_cell.angle_alpha   90.00
_cell.angle_beta   90.00
_cell.angle_gamma   90.00
#
_symmetry.space_group_name_H-M   'P 1'
#
loop_
_entity.id
_entity.type
_entity.pdbx_description
1 polymer ?
#
loop_
_entity_poly.entity_id
_entity_poly.type
_entity_poly.pdbx_seq_one_letter_code
_entity_poly.pdbx_strand_id
1 'polypeptide(L)'
;DAFTFPAALAARGYRLGLIGKWHVGTRRDAASYGFEGPDLAGWHNPVDHPDYLAYLAERGLPPYRISEPVRGTAPNGSPGNLLAARLDQPVEATFEHYLATRAIERLERYAAEGARDGRPFFLATHFFGPH
;
A
#
# COMPACT_ATOMS: atom_id res chain seq x y z
N ASP A 1 -1.65 -5.80 26.89
CA ASP A 1 -1.79 -6.05 25.45
C ASP A 1 -3.23 -6.25 25.06
N ALA A 2 -3.62 -5.77 23.88
CA ALA A 2 -4.95 -5.97 23.30
C ALA A 2 -4.91 -7.09 22.26
N PHE A 3 -6.03 -7.81 22.11
CA PHE A 3 -6.19 -8.79 21.03
C PHE A 3 -5.97 -8.14 19.67
N THR A 4 -5.31 -8.87 18.76
CA THR A 4 -5.25 -8.51 17.34
C THR A 4 -5.53 -9.72 16.47
N PHE A 5 -6.31 -9.50 15.41
CA PHE A 5 -6.57 -10.50 14.37
C PHE A 5 -5.29 -11.18 13.83
N PRO A 6 -4.22 -10.45 13.45
CA PRO A 6 -2.97 -11.08 12.99
C PRO A 6 -2.33 -11.99 14.06
N ALA A 7 -2.32 -11.60 15.34
CA ALA A 7 -1.76 -12.45 16.40
C ALA A 7 -2.50 -13.80 16.51
N ALA A 8 -3.83 -13.81 16.33
CA ALA A 8 -4.63 -15.03 16.37
C ALA A 8 -4.33 -15.98 15.19
N LEU A 9 -4.05 -15.42 14.01
CA LEU A 9 -3.65 -16.19 12.83
C LEU A 9 -2.20 -16.69 12.93
N ALA A 10 -1.29 -15.85 13.43
CA ALA A 10 0.10 -16.24 13.67
C ALA A 10 0.20 -17.44 14.62
N ALA A 11 -0.60 -17.45 15.70
CA ALA A 11 -0.70 -18.58 16.63
C ALA A 11 -1.19 -19.89 15.98
N ARG A 12 -1.76 -19.83 14.77
CA ARG A 12 -2.22 -20.97 13.96
C ARG A 12 -1.29 -21.26 12.77
N GLY A 13 -0.10 -20.66 12.75
CA GLY A 13 0.94 -20.94 11.75
C GLY A 13 0.77 -20.21 10.41
N TYR A 14 -0.18 -19.26 10.32
CA TYR A 14 -0.40 -18.50 9.09
C TYR A 14 0.81 -17.61 8.76
N ARG A 15 1.14 -17.53 7.47
CA ARG A 15 1.89 -16.39 6.93
C ARG A 15 0.97 -15.18 6.86
N LEU A 16 1.47 -14.01 7.19
CA LEU A 16 0.68 -12.78 7.22
C LEU A 16 1.34 -11.78 6.27
N GLY A 17 0.61 -11.34 5.25
CA GLY A 17 1.05 -10.28 4.35
C GLY A 17 0.13 -9.06 4.43
N LEU A 18 0.70 -7.88 4.26
CA LEU A 18 -0.04 -6.65 4.04
C LEU A 18 0.62 -5.85 2.92
N ILE A 19 -0.16 -5.50 1.89
CA ILE A 19 0.25 -4.61 0.80
C ILE A 19 -0.67 -3.39 0.82
N GLY A 20 -0.11 -2.21 1.09
CA GLY A 20 -0.86 -0.96 1.07
C GLY A 20 -0.97 -0.28 2.42
N LYS A 21 -2.06 0.45 2.62
CA LYS A 21 -2.26 1.37 3.74
C LYS A 21 -2.24 0.67 5.10
N TRP A 22 -1.49 1.27 6.02
CA TRP A 22 -1.48 0.96 7.44
C TRP A 22 -1.76 2.23 8.25
N HIS A 23 -2.65 2.15 9.25
CA HIS A 23 -2.99 3.29 10.09
C HIS A 23 -3.44 2.89 11.51
N VAL A 24 -2.77 1.90 12.11
CA VAL A 24 -3.12 1.46 13.49
C VAL A 24 -2.48 2.35 14.56
N GLY A 25 -1.41 3.08 14.23
CA GLY A 25 -0.81 4.05 15.12
C GLY A 25 0.48 4.66 14.58
N THR A 26 1.09 5.56 15.35
CA THR A 26 2.29 6.31 14.96
C THR A 26 3.60 5.70 15.47
N ARG A 27 3.53 4.70 16.35
CA ARG A 27 4.70 4.09 17.00
C ARG A 27 5.04 2.69 16.50
N ARG A 28 4.08 1.98 15.91
CA ARG A 28 4.20 0.60 15.44
C ARG A 28 3.69 0.52 14.01
N ASP A 29 4.50 -0.08 13.16
CA ASP A 29 4.19 -0.39 11.76
C ASP A 29 3.43 -1.73 11.64
N ALA A 30 3.10 -2.14 10.42
CA ALA A 30 2.45 -3.41 10.17
C ALA A 30 3.33 -4.61 10.58
N ALA A 31 4.65 -4.49 10.42
CA ALA A 31 5.62 -5.53 10.79
C ALA A 31 5.62 -5.80 12.31
N SER A 32 5.39 -4.78 13.13
CA SER A 32 5.21 -4.91 14.58
C SER A 32 4.03 -5.81 14.97
N TYR A 33 3.12 -6.11 14.04
CA TYR A 33 1.99 -7.03 14.21
C TYR A 33 2.15 -8.34 13.40
N GLY A 34 3.35 -8.59 12.87
CA GLY A 34 3.69 -9.83 12.17
C GLY A 34 3.38 -9.85 10.68
N PHE A 35 2.95 -8.73 10.08
CA PHE A 35 2.73 -8.66 8.64
C PHE A 35 4.05 -8.47 7.87
N GLU A 36 4.21 -9.24 6.79
CA GLU A 36 5.22 -9.02 5.77
C GLU A 36 4.72 -8.04 4.70
N GLY A 37 5.60 -7.16 4.22
CA GLY A 37 5.27 -6.20 3.17
C GLY A 37 6.10 -4.91 3.29
N PRO A 38 5.99 -4.00 2.31
CA PRO A 38 6.57 -2.67 2.43
C PRO A 38 5.81 -1.86 3.49
N ASP A 39 6.54 -1.04 4.24
CA ASP A 39 5.92 -0.03 5.11
C ASP A 39 5.55 1.21 4.28
N LEU A 40 4.27 1.36 3.99
CA LEU A 40 3.72 2.46 3.20
C LEU A 40 3.04 3.45 4.13
N ALA A 41 3.85 4.30 4.76
CA ALA A 41 3.39 5.29 5.71
C ALA A 41 2.57 6.41 5.06
N GLY A 42 1.63 6.97 5.83
CA GLY A 42 0.85 8.14 5.44
C GLY A 42 -0.65 7.85 5.22
N TRP A 43 -1.38 8.90 4.84
CA TRP A 43 -2.82 8.82 4.58
C TRP A 43 -3.17 8.82 3.09
N HIS A 44 -2.31 9.41 2.26
CA HIS A 44 -2.35 9.42 0.79
C HIS A 44 -1.39 8.37 0.19
N ASN A 45 -1.48 8.14 -1.12
CA ASN A 45 -0.52 7.32 -1.86
C ASN A 45 0.91 7.86 -1.64
N PRO A 46 1.85 7.09 -1.05
CA PRO A 46 3.24 7.53 -0.90
C PRO A 46 3.98 7.38 -2.24
N VAL A 47 3.69 8.28 -3.17
CA VAL A 47 4.18 8.27 -4.56
C VAL A 47 5.70 8.47 -4.69
N ASP A 48 6.37 8.85 -3.62
CA ASP A 48 7.84 8.95 -3.55
C ASP A 48 8.49 7.70 -2.92
N HIS A 49 7.70 6.67 -2.59
CA HIS A 49 8.23 5.46 -1.96
C HIS A 49 9.20 4.72 -2.92
N PRO A 50 10.41 4.34 -2.47
CA PRO A 50 11.44 3.76 -3.35
C PRO A 50 10.98 2.54 -4.13
N ASP A 51 10.17 1.66 -3.54
CA ASP A 51 9.65 0.47 -4.25
C ASP A 51 8.68 0.83 -5.39
N TYR A 52 7.89 1.89 -5.23
CA TYR A 52 7.01 2.36 -6.30
C TYR A 52 7.82 3.04 -7.41
N LEU A 53 8.82 3.85 -7.05
CA LEU A 53 9.73 4.45 -8.03
C LEU A 53 10.51 3.39 -8.82
N ALA A 54 10.98 2.34 -8.15
CA ALA A 54 11.63 1.20 -8.80
C ALA A 54 10.66 0.46 -9.74
N TYR A 55 9.43 0.20 -9.28
CA TYR A 55 8.38 -0.40 -10.09
C TYR A 55 8.13 0.36 -11.40
N LEU A 56 8.06 1.69 -11.34
CA LEU A 56 7.90 2.53 -12.52
C LEU A 56 9.13 2.46 -13.44
N ALA A 57 10.33 2.58 -12.88
CA ALA A 57 11.59 2.59 -13.63
C ALA A 57 11.81 1.26 -14.38
N GLU A 58 11.61 0.13 -13.71
CA GLU A 58 11.74 -1.21 -14.29
C GLU A 58 10.82 -1.44 -15.51
N ARG A 59 9.69 -0.74 -15.56
CA ARG A 59 8.65 -0.89 -16.58
C ARG A 59 8.62 0.25 -17.59
N GLY A 60 9.54 1.22 -17.48
CA GLY A 60 9.55 2.40 -18.35
C GLY A 60 8.29 3.26 -18.22
N LEU A 61 7.65 3.27 -17.04
CA LEU A 61 6.42 4.00 -16.77
C LEU A 61 6.72 5.43 -16.28
N PRO A 62 5.84 6.41 -16.58
CA PRO A 62 6.06 7.79 -16.16
C PRO A 62 5.88 7.98 -14.65
N PRO A 63 6.59 8.94 -14.04
CA PRO A 63 6.44 9.27 -12.63
C PRO A 63 5.06 9.84 -12.32
N TYR A 64 4.70 9.88 -11.04
CA TYR A 64 3.49 10.55 -10.59
C TYR A 64 3.51 12.03 -10.97
N ARG A 65 2.47 12.46 -11.68
CA ARG A 65 2.26 13.86 -12.06
C ARG A 65 0.78 14.17 -12.11
N ILE A 66 0.41 15.34 -11.61
CA ILE A 66 -0.96 15.85 -11.69
C ILE A 66 -1.01 17.19 -12.42
N SER A 67 -2.13 17.42 -13.11
CA SER A 67 -2.48 18.68 -13.76
C SER A 67 -3.86 19.15 -13.30
N GLU A 68 -4.20 20.41 -13.56
CA GLU A 68 -5.51 21.01 -13.19
C GLU A 68 -5.93 20.83 -11.72
N PRO A 69 -5.08 21.18 -10.72
CA PRO A 69 -5.41 20.96 -9.32
C PRO A 69 -6.56 21.87 -8.87
N VAL A 70 -7.59 21.26 -8.29
CA VAL A 70 -8.68 21.94 -7.58
C VAL A 70 -8.37 21.88 -6.10
N ARG A 71 -8.26 23.04 -5.44
CA ARG A 71 -7.99 23.15 -4.00
C ARG A 71 -9.06 23.99 -3.33
N GLY A 72 -9.34 23.67 -2.07
CA GLY A 72 -10.06 24.59 -1.20
C GLY A 72 -9.22 25.82 -0.87
N THR A 73 -9.83 26.78 -0.17
CA THR A 73 -9.13 27.96 0.37
C THR A 73 -9.18 27.90 1.89
N ALA A 74 -8.03 27.96 2.55
CA ALA A 74 -7.97 28.00 4.01
C ALA A 74 -8.44 29.37 4.55
N PRO A 75 -8.83 29.49 5.83
CA PRO A 75 -9.30 30.76 6.41
C PRO A 75 -8.32 31.92 6.29
N ASN A 76 -7.02 31.64 6.18
CA ASN A 76 -5.95 32.62 5.98
C ASN A 76 -5.69 32.97 4.49
N GLY A 77 -6.51 32.49 3.56
CA GLY A 77 -6.37 32.70 2.12
C GLY A 77 -5.36 31.79 1.42
N SER A 78 -4.64 30.93 2.14
CA SER A 78 -3.70 29.98 1.53
C SER A 78 -4.40 28.79 0.86
N PRO A 79 -3.75 28.11 -0.10
CA PRO A 79 -4.31 26.91 -0.71
C PRO A 79 -4.57 25.81 0.33
N GLY A 80 -5.80 25.31 0.36
CA GLY A 80 -6.21 24.18 1.19
C GLY A 80 -5.85 22.82 0.56
N ASN A 81 -6.48 21.78 1.09
CA ASN A 81 -6.32 20.41 0.61
C ASN A 81 -6.65 20.28 -0.88
N LEU A 82 -5.96 19.35 -1.54
CA LEU A 82 -6.29 18.95 -2.90
C LEU A 82 -7.63 18.22 -2.88
N LEU A 83 -8.59 18.72 -3.66
CA LEU A 83 -9.93 18.14 -3.79
C LEU A 83 -10.03 17.27 -5.04
N ALA A 84 -9.40 17.70 -6.14
CA ALA A 84 -9.34 16.96 -7.39
C ALA A 84 -8.13 17.39 -8.22
N ALA A 85 -7.73 16.55 -9.16
CA ALA A 85 -6.77 16.87 -10.21
C ALA A 85 -6.93 15.87 -11.37
N ARG A 86 -6.28 16.14 -12.50
CA ARG A 86 -6.05 15.15 -13.55
C ARG A 86 -4.75 14.42 -13.25
N LEU A 87 -4.80 13.09 -13.27
CA LEU A 87 -3.61 12.26 -13.12
C LEU A 87 -2.99 12.03 -14.51
N ASP A 88 -1.75 12.45 -14.68
CA ASP A 88 -1.00 12.32 -15.93
C ASP A 88 -0.21 11.00 -15.93
N GLN A 89 -0.90 9.89 -15.76
CA GLN A 89 -0.31 8.55 -15.76
C GLN A 89 -1.22 7.55 -16.49
N PRO A 90 -0.65 6.56 -17.21
CA PRO A 90 -1.41 5.40 -17.65
C PRO A 90 -1.82 4.56 -16.43
N VAL A 91 -2.83 3.69 -16.61
CA VAL A 91 -3.37 2.85 -15.54
C VAL A 91 -2.27 2.04 -14.85
N GLU A 92 -1.34 1.50 -15.63
CA GLU A 92 -0.24 0.66 -15.19
C GLU A 92 0.72 1.40 -14.25
N ALA A 93 0.81 2.72 -14.38
CA ALA A 93 1.66 3.57 -13.54
C ALA A 93 0.95 4.06 -12.28
N THR A 94 -0.36 3.85 -12.12
CA THR A 94 -1.09 4.27 -10.92
C THR A 94 -0.59 3.53 -9.68
N PHE A 95 -0.68 4.19 -8.53
CA PHE A 95 -0.27 3.59 -7.27
C PHE A 95 -1.14 2.37 -6.92
N GLU A 96 -2.42 2.40 -7.28
CA GLU A 96 -3.36 1.30 -7.13
C GLU A 96 -2.95 0.10 -7.98
N HIS A 97 -2.54 0.30 -9.24
CA HIS A 97 -2.04 -0.77 -10.08
C HIS A 97 -0.73 -1.37 -9.53
N TYR A 98 0.16 -0.53 -9.01
CA TYR A 98 1.35 -0.96 -8.28
C TYR A 98 1.01 -1.85 -7.06
N LEU A 99 0.08 -1.42 -6.20
CA LEU A 99 -0.34 -2.21 -5.03
C LEU A 99 -0.95 -3.55 -5.46
N ALA A 100 -1.80 -3.56 -6.49
CA ALA A 100 -2.39 -4.78 -7.03
C ALA A 100 -1.29 -5.72 -7.57
N THR A 101 -0.30 -5.18 -8.27
CA THR A 101 0.85 -5.96 -8.77
C THR A 101 1.63 -6.58 -7.62
N ARG A 102 2.00 -5.79 -6.60
CA ARG A 102 2.74 -6.30 -5.42
C ARG A 102 1.92 -7.33 -4.62
N ALA A 103 0.60 -7.17 -4.57
CA ALA A 103 -0.29 -8.14 -3.95
C ALA A 103 -0.31 -9.47 -4.72
N ILE A 104 -0.46 -9.45 -6.05
CA ILE A 104 -0.42 -10.65 -6.89
C ILE A 104 0.93 -11.37 -6.74
N GLU A 105 2.04 -10.64 -6.86
CA GLU A 105 3.39 -11.21 -6.66
C GLU A 105 3.54 -11.88 -5.28
N ARG A 106 2.94 -11.30 -4.23
CA ARG A 106 2.95 -11.89 -2.87
C ARG A 106 2.05 -13.13 -2.78
N LEU A 107 0.86 -13.11 -3.40
CA LEU A 107 -0.03 -14.26 -3.47
C LEU A 107 0.65 -15.45 -4.15
N GLU A 108 1.29 -15.21 -5.29
CA GLU A 108 2.01 -16.25 -6.03
C GLU A 108 3.15 -16.87 -5.21
N ARG A 109 3.94 -16.03 -4.53
CA ARG A 109 4.99 -16.52 -3.60
C ARG A 109 4.41 -17.37 -2.47
N TYR A 110 3.38 -16.88 -1.79
CA TYR A 110 2.77 -17.62 -0.68
C TYR A 110 2.10 -18.92 -1.15
N ALA A 111 1.49 -18.95 -2.33
CA ALA A 111 0.93 -20.16 -2.90
C ALA A 111 2.03 -21.20 -3.22
N ALA A 112 3.13 -20.76 -3.84
CA ALA A 112 4.28 -21.62 -4.13
C ALA A 112 4.95 -22.16 -2.85
N GLU A 113 5.06 -21.34 -1.82
CA GLU A 113 5.57 -21.76 -0.51
C GLU A 113 4.61 -22.74 0.20
N GLY A 114 3.32 -22.43 0.21
CA GLY A 114 2.29 -23.29 0.79
C GLY A 114 2.19 -24.66 0.10
N ALA A 115 2.45 -24.75 -1.20
CA ALA A 115 2.56 -26.02 -1.91
C ALA A 115 3.75 -26.88 -1.43
N ARG A 116 4.82 -26.26 -0.89
CA ARG A 116 6.01 -26.95 -0.38
C ARG A 116 5.89 -27.35 1.08
N ASP A 117 5.30 -26.50 1.93
CA ASP A 117 5.31 -26.70 3.38
C ASP A 117 3.93 -26.81 4.05
N GLY A 118 2.86 -26.68 3.27
CA GLY A 118 1.48 -26.81 3.74
C GLY A 118 1.01 -25.66 4.62
N ARG A 119 1.80 -24.60 4.85
CA ARG A 119 1.39 -23.49 5.72
C ARG A 119 0.38 -22.58 5.00
N PRO A 120 -0.75 -22.23 5.64
CA PRO A 120 -1.72 -21.30 5.08
C PRO A 120 -1.18 -19.86 5.14
N PHE A 121 -1.84 -18.96 4.40
CA PHE A 121 -1.53 -17.53 4.42
C PHE A 121 -2.79 -16.67 4.51
N PHE A 122 -2.62 -15.46 5.02
CA PHE A 122 -3.56 -14.35 4.91
C PHE A 122 -2.82 -13.19 4.26
N LEU A 123 -3.41 -12.61 3.21
CA LEU A 123 -2.89 -11.40 2.57
C LEU A 123 -3.97 -10.33 2.59
N ALA A 124 -3.67 -9.20 3.22
CA ALA A 124 -4.47 -7.99 3.13
C ALA A 124 -3.93 -7.06 2.06
N THR A 125 -4.80 -6.60 1.16
CA THR A 125 -4.48 -5.52 0.21
C THR A 125 -5.33 -4.31 0.57
N HIS A 126 -4.68 -3.22 0.98
CA HIS A 126 -5.34 -2.01 1.47
C HIS A 126 -5.05 -0.84 0.54
N PHE A 127 -5.96 -0.51 -0.37
CA PHE A 127 -5.84 0.68 -1.20
C PHE A 127 -5.98 1.96 -0.34
N PHE A 128 -5.26 3.02 -0.71
CA PHE A 128 -5.39 4.32 -0.04
C PHE A 128 -6.59 5.11 -0.57
N GLY A 129 -6.87 5.02 -1.88
CA GLY A 129 -8.03 5.67 -2.50
C GLY A 129 -9.37 5.03 -2.10
N PRO A 130 -10.50 5.72 -2.28
CA PRO A 130 -10.62 7.11 -2.76
C PRO A 130 -10.62 8.14 -1.61
N HIS A 131 -9.86 7.89 -0.53
CA HIS A 131 -9.81 8.75 0.68
C HIS A 131 -9.69 10.23 0.36
#